data_AF-A0A947J1H2-F1
#
_entry.id   AF-A0A947J1H2-F1
#
_cell.length_a   1.000
_cell.length_b   1.000
_cell.length_c   1.000
_cell.angle_alpha   90.00
_cell.angle_beta   90.00
_cell.angle_gamma   90.00
#
_symmetry.space_group_name_H-M   'P 1'
#
loop_
_entity.id
_entity.type
_entity.pdbx_description
1 polymer ?
#
loop_
_entity_poly.entity_id
_entity_poly.type
_entity_poly.pdbx_seq_one_letter_code
_entity_poly.pdbx_strand_id
1 'polypeptide(L)'
;MNNLEKPVQYIKGVGPRLAKVLAKVGINTVHDLLYYFPRRYDDRRELPKLAMLYKYLGQVVSVRGRILSAGLINTRSRLIIVKASLIDDTARINVIWFNQPFLKNVLKKGVEIFVRGKVEQSAPRANLQINCQEYEVIKGADSISVNRV
;
A
#
# COMPACT_ATOMS: atom_id res chain seq x y z
N MET A 1 37.19 14.59 -11.67
CA MET A 1 36.98 14.15 -10.27
C MET A 1 35.82 13.17 -10.22
N ASN A 2 36.06 11.98 -9.67
CA ASN A 2 35.13 10.85 -9.69
C ASN A 2 33.93 11.15 -8.77
N ASN A 3 32.78 11.54 -9.33
CA ASN A 3 31.58 11.87 -8.54
C ASN A 3 30.99 10.66 -7.79
N LEU A 4 31.40 9.43 -8.14
CA LEU A 4 30.88 8.18 -7.60
C LEU A 4 31.37 7.87 -6.18
N GLU A 5 32.54 8.38 -5.79
CA GLU A 5 33.13 8.18 -4.45
C GLU A 5 32.62 9.20 -3.43
N LYS A 6 31.81 10.18 -3.86
CA LYS A 6 31.25 11.17 -2.94
C LYS A 6 30.35 10.49 -1.91
N PRO A 7 30.32 10.99 -0.66
CA PRO A 7 29.36 10.54 0.33
C PRO A 7 27.93 10.65 -0.19
N VAL A 8 27.11 9.63 0.10
CA VAL A 8 25.71 9.54 -0.34
C VAL A 8 24.86 10.73 0.11
N GLN A 9 25.28 11.45 1.16
CA GLN A 9 24.64 12.67 1.67
C GLN A 9 24.61 13.83 0.65
N TYR A 10 25.50 13.85 -0.34
CA TYR A 10 25.48 14.88 -1.39
C TYR A 10 24.39 14.65 -2.45
N ILE A 11 23.69 13.52 -2.39
CA ILE A 11 22.54 13.25 -3.25
C ILE A 11 21.34 14.04 -2.75
N LYS A 12 20.68 14.77 -3.65
CA LYS A 12 19.43 15.48 -3.37
C LYS A 12 18.38 14.50 -2.82
N GLY A 13 17.91 14.75 -1.60
CA GLY A 13 16.96 13.89 -0.88
C GLY A 13 17.60 13.03 0.22
N VAL A 14 18.93 12.89 0.26
CA VAL A 14 19.64 12.15 1.30
C VAL A 14 20.19 13.11 2.36
N GLY A 15 19.36 13.43 3.35
CA GLY A 15 19.80 14.20 4.52
C GLY A 15 20.70 13.40 5.47
N PRO A 16 21.33 14.04 6.47
CA PRO A 16 22.25 13.40 7.42
C PRO A 16 21.62 12.26 8.21
N ARG A 17 20.30 12.31 8.47
CA ARG A 17 19.57 11.20 9.10
C ARG A 17 19.51 9.96 8.20
N LEU A 18 19.17 10.15 6.92
CA LEU A 18 19.07 9.05 5.96
C LEU A 18 20.44 8.47 5.64
N ALA A 19 21.48 9.32 5.53
CA ALA A 19 22.86 8.89 5.36
C ALA A 19 23.32 7.95 6.50
N LYS A 20 22.99 8.26 7.77
CA LYS A 20 23.28 7.36 8.90
C LYS A 20 22.56 6.02 8.80
N VAL A 21 21.33 5.98 8.27
CA VAL A 21 20.59 4.73 8.07
C VAL A 21 21.20 3.92 6.93
N LEU A 22 21.55 4.56 5.81
CA LEU A 22 22.21 3.94 4.67
C LEU A 22 23.58 3.34 5.06
N ALA A 23 24.35 4.04 5.88
CA ALA A 23 25.64 3.55 6.39
C ALA A 23 25.50 2.23 7.19
N LYS A 24 24.38 2.03 7.92
CA LYS A 24 24.12 0.76 8.63
C LYS A 24 23.92 -0.44 7.71
N VAL A 25 23.55 -0.19 6.45
CA VAL A 25 23.35 -1.22 5.42
C VAL A 25 24.57 -1.30 4.50
N GLY A 26 25.67 -0.61 4.85
CA GLY A 26 26.93 -0.62 4.11
C GLY A 26 27.02 0.40 2.97
N ILE A 27 26.05 1.31 2.85
CA ILE A 27 25.99 2.30 1.76
C ILE A 27 26.57 3.62 2.25
N ASN A 28 27.80 3.96 1.84
CA ASN A 28 28.47 5.19 2.25
C ASN A 28 28.65 6.16 1.07
N THR A 29 28.84 5.63 -0.14
CA THR A 29 29.13 6.40 -1.35
C THR A 29 28.00 6.34 -2.37
N VAL A 30 28.05 7.22 -3.39
CA VAL A 30 27.14 7.15 -4.53
C VAL A 30 27.30 5.83 -5.28
N HIS A 31 28.52 5.30 -5.37
CA HIS A 31 28.79 3.99 -5.96
C HIS A 31 28.03 2.88 -5.22
N ASP A 32 28.14 2.79 -3.90
CA ASP A 32 27.47 1.75 -3.12
C ASP A 32 25.95 1.79 -3.32
N LEU A 33 25.38 3.00 -3.41
CA LEU A 33 23.95 3.17 -3.63
C LEU A 33 23.51 2.68 -5.02
N LEU A 34 24.30 2.94 -6.06
CA LEU A 34 24.00 2.51 -7.43
C LEU A 34 24.04 0.99 -7.59
N TYR A 35 24.92 0.31 -6.85
CA TYR A 35 25.05 -1.15 -6.87
C TYR A 35 24.24 -1.84 -5.76
N TYR A 36 23.43 -1.09 -5.01
CA TYR A 36 22.51 -1.65 -4.03
C TYR A 36 21.19 -2.05 -4.70
N PHE A 37 21.17 -3.25 -5.27
CA PHE A 37 20.00 -3.75 -5.99
C PHE A 37 18.83 -4.11 -5.04
N PRO A 38 17.57 -3.92 -5.49
CA PRO A 38 16.40 -4.35 -4.75
C PRO A 38 16.45 -5.86 -4.46
N ARG A 39 16.21 -6.26 -3.21
CA ARG A 39 16.14 -7.67 -2.82
C ARG A 39 14.94 -8.39 -3.46
N ARG A 40 13.86 -7.67 -3.74
CA ARG A 40 12.64 -8.17 -4.37
C ARG A 40 12.04 -7.08 -5.23
N TYR A 41 11.71 -7.42 -6.47
CA TYR A 41 10.84 -6.63 -7.33
C TYR A 41 9.40 -7.07 -7.08
N ASP A 42 8.48 -6.12 -6.93
CA ASP A 42 7.08 -6.40 -6.66
C ASP A 42 6.29 -5.91 -7.86
N ASP A 43 5.86 -6.83 -8.72
CA ASP A 43 5.15 -6.45 -9.94
C ASP A 43 3.75 -5.95 -9.58
N ARG A 44 3.59 -4.61 -9.60
CA ARG A 44 2.33 -3.91 -9.28
C ARG A 44 1.48 -3.63 -10.53
N ARG A 45 1.77 -4.27 -11.66
CA ARG A 45 1.09 -3.99 -12.95
C ARG A 45 -0.28 -4.65 -13.05
N GLU A 46 -0.48 -5.78 -12.39
CA GLU A 46 -1.75 -6.49 -12.44
C GLU A 46 -2.73 -5.97 -11.39
N LEU A 47 -3.79 -5.31 -11.88
CA LEU A 47 -4.93 -4.89 -11.07
C LEU A 47 -6.12 -5.81 -11.36
N PRO A 48 -6.25 -6.94 -10.64
CA PRO A 48 -7.40 -7.82 -10.81
C PRO A 48 -8.70 -7.08 -10.51
N LYS A 49 -9.71 -7.33 -11.34
CA LYS A 49 -11.09 -6.87 -11.12
C LYS A 49 -11.61 -7.43 -9.80
N LEU A 50 -12.41 -6.64 -9.06
CA LEU A 50 -12.95 -7.06 -7.76
C LEU A 50 -13.76 -8.36 -7.85
N ALA A 51 -14.47 -8.60 -8.96
CA ALA A 51 -15.22 -9.83 -9.19
C ALA A 51 -14.34 -11.10 -9.28
N MET A 52 -13.04 -10.97 -9.59
CA MET A 52 -12.12 -12.11 -9.76
C MET A 52 -11.28 -12.41 -8.51
N LEU A 53 -11.50 -11.68 -7.41
CA LEU A 53 -10.68 -11.81 -6.21
C LEU A 53 -10.76 -13.17 -5.54
N TYR A 54 -11.80 -13.96 -5.79
CA TYR A 54 -11.90 -15.33 -5.31
C TYR A 54 -10.73 -16.21 -5.78
N LYS A 55 -10.13 -15.92 -6.95
CA LYS A 55 -8.97 -16.65 -7.48
C LYS A 55 -7.68 -16.38 -6.71
N TYR A 56 -7.64 -15.28 -5.95
CA TYR A 56 -6.45 -14.80 -5.25
C TYR A 56 -6.56 -14.99 -3.73
N LEU A 57 -7.43 -15.88 -3.26
CA LEU A 57 -7.61 -16.16 -1.84
C LEU A 57 -6.26 -16.52 -1.18
N GLY A 58 -5.93 -15.83 -0.09
CA GLY A 58 -4.68 -15.98 0.64
C GLY A 58 -3.50 -15.20 0.06
N GLN A 59 -3.63 -14.61 -1.13
CA GLN A 59 -2.56 -13.86 -1.80
C GLN A 59 -2.69 -12.36 -1.55
N VAL A 60 -1.57 -11.65 -1.69
CA VAL A 60 -1.55 -10.17 -1.67
C VAL A 60 -1.81 -9.69 -3.08
N VAL A 61 -2.80 -8.80 -3.23
CA VAL A 61 -3.19 -8.21 -4.51
C VAL A 61 -3.30 -6.70 -4.39
N SER A 62 -3.12 -6.02 -5.51
CA SER A 62 -3.38 -4.59 -5.64
C SER A 62 -4.68 -4.37 -6.39
N VAL A 63 -5.61 -3.62 -5.82
CA VAL A 63 -6.90 -3.30 -6.45
C VAL A 63 -7.15 -1.80 -6.44
N ARG A 64 -7.90 -1.35 -7.44
CA ARG A 64 -8.41 0.02 -7.55
C ARG A 64 -9.92 0.00 -7.34
N GLY A 65 -10.44 1.01 -6.66
CA GLY A 65 -11.88 1.21 -6.60
C GLY A 65 -12.28 2.49 -5.87
N ARG A 66 -13.58 2.77 -5.90
CA ARG A 66 -14.19 3.91 -5.24
C ARG A 66 -14.78 3.51 -3.90
N ILE A 67 -14.62 4.36 -2.90
CA ILE A 67 -15.21 4.14 -1.57
C ILE A 67 -16.71 4.46 -1.63
N LEU A 68 -17.55 3.49 -1.28
CA LEU A 68 -18.99 3.68 -1.07
C LEU A 68 -19.32 4.16 0.33
N SER A 69 -18.66 3.56 1.32
CA SER A 69 -18.87 3.86 2.73
C SER A 69 -17.64 3.41 3.53
N ALA A 70 -17.40 4.07 4.66
CA ALA A 70 -16.40 3.68 5.64
C ALA A 70 -16.98 3.81 7.04
N GLY A 71 -16.67 2.85 7.90
CA GLY A 71 -17.15 2.79 9.27
C GLY A 71 -16.05 2.33 10.22
N LEU A 72 -16.16 2.74 11.47
CA LEU A 72 -15.28 2.30 12.55
C LEU A 72 -16.05 1.31 13.42
N ILE A 73 -15.47 0.14 13.63
CA ILE A 73 -16.01 -0.94 14.43
C ILE A 73 -15.07 -1.11 15.63
N ASN A 74 -15.59 -0.80 16.82
CA ASN A 74 -14.89 -1.08 18.07
C ASN A 74 -15.16 -2.53 18.47
N THR A 75 -14.10 -3.34 18.55
CA THR A 75 -14.22 -4.73 18.99
C THR A 75 -14.13 -4.79 20.51
N ARG A 76 -14.77 -5.80 21.12
CA ARG A 76 -14.73 -6.05 22.58
C ARG A 76 -13.30 -6.24 23.13
N SER A 77 -12.34 -6.60 22.28
CA SER A 77 -10.93 -6.85 22.63
C SER A 77 -10.02 -5.62 22.53
N ARG A 78 -10.55 -4.38 22.61
CA ARG A 78 -9.81 -3.11 22.38
C ARG A 78 -9.24 -2.93 20.96
N LEU A 79 -9.51 -3.86 20.06
CA LEU A 79 -9.10 -3.77 18.66
C LEU A 79 -10.05 -2.85 17.88
N ILE A 80 -9.51 -1.80 17.27
CA ILE A 80 -10.26 -0.88 16.41
C ILE A 80 -10.14 -1.36 14.98
N ILE A 81 -11.29 -1.61 14.34
CA ILE A 81 -11.34 -2.03 12.94
C ILE A 81 -11.97 -0.91 12.13
N VAL A 82 -11.25 -0.38 11.14
CA VAL A 82 -11.86 0.45 10.11
C VAL A 82 -12.25 -0.44 8.95
N LYS A 83 -13.52 -0.41 8.56
CA LYS A 83 -14.07 -1.19 7.46
C LYS A 83 -14.62 -0.24 6.41
N ALA A 84 -14.12 -0.34 5.18
CA ALA A 84 -14.65 0.40 4.04
C ALA A 84 -15.21 -0.54 2.99
N SER A 85 -16.31 -0.14 2.36
CA SER A 85 -16.84 -0.80 1.18
C SER A 85 -16.25 -0.14 -0.06
N LEU A 86 -15.51 -0.92 -0.83
CA LEU A 86 -14.91 -0.53 -2.09
C LEU A 86 -15.77 -1.07 -3.25
N ILE A 87 -16.04 -0.24 -4.25
CA ILE A 87 -16.71 -0.64 -5.49
C ILE A 87 -15.83 -0.37 -6.69
N ASP A 88 -15.88 -1.28 -7.64
CA ASP A 88 -15.37 -1.14 -9.00
C ASP A 88 -16.54 -1.40 -9.97
N ASP A 89 -16.33 -1.25 -11.27
CA ASP A 89 -17.35 -1.52 -12.29
C ASP A 89 -17.87 -2.96 -12.28
N THR A 90 -17.15 -3.87 -11.61
CA THR A 90 -17.44 -5.30 -11.60
C THR A 90 -18.12 -5.81 -10.34
N ALA A 91 -17.66 -5.40 -9.15
CA ALA A 91 -18.16 -5.92 -7.88
C ALA A 91 -17.90 -4.96 -6.73
N ARG A 92 -18.42 -5.33 -5.55
CA ARG A 92 -18.18 -4.64 -4.27
C ARG A 92 -17.44 -5.55 -3.33
N ILE A 93 -16.43 -5.03 -2.63
CA ILE A 93 -15.70 -5.76 -1.60
C ILE A 93 -15.50 -4.93 -0.35
N ASN A 94 -15.29 -5.60 0.78
CA ASN A 94 -14.91 -4.93 2.03
C ASN A 94 -13.39 -4.92 2.17
N VAL A 95 -12.85 -3.75 2.48
CA VAL A 95 -11.45 -3.57 2.85
C VAL A 95 -11.39 -3.23 4.33
N ILE A 96 -10.43 -3.83 5.03
CA ILE A 96 -10.30 -3.76 6.48
C ILE A 96 -8.90 -3.26 6.84
N TRP A 97 -8.87 -2.34 7.81
CA TRP A 97 -7.65 -1.84 8.45
C TRP A 97 -7.74 -2.04 9.96
N PHE A 98 -6.67 -2.55 10.54
CA PHE A 98 -6.57 -2.80 11.98
C PHE A 98 -5.84 -1.64 12.67
N ASN A 99 -6.38 -1.17 13.79
CA ASN A 99 -5.82 -0.14 14.67
C ASN A 99 -5.44 1.19 13.97
N GLN A 100 -6.17 1.55 12.91
CA GLN A 100 -5.95 2.80 12.16
C GLN A 100 -7.19 3.71 12.16
N PRO A 101 -7.63 4.24 13.33
CA PRO A 101 -8.86 5.02 13.44
C PRO A 101 -8.86 6.31 12.61
N PHE A 102 -7.68 6.90 12.36
CA PHE A 102 -7.52 8.13 11.57
C PHE A 102 -8.04 7.97 10.13
N LEU A 103 -8.08 6.75 9.60
CA LEU A 103 -8.55 6.46 8.25
C LEU A 103 -10.02 6.80 8.04
N LYS A 104 -10.83 6.86 9.09
CA LYS A 104 -12.23 7.29 8.98
C LYS A 104 -12.36 8.67 8.32
N ASN A 105 -11.42 9.57 8.58
CA ASN A 105 -11.43 10.93 8.03
C ASN A 105 -10.85 11.01 6.61
N VAL A 106 -10.02 10.02 6.23
CA VAL A 106 -9.38 9.93 4.91
C VAL A 106 -10.29 9.22 3.91
N LEU A 107 -10.90 8.11 4.35
CA LEU A 107 -11.75 7.22 3.56
C LEU A 107 -13.17 7.78 3.44
N LYS A 108 -13.34 8.85 2.68
CA LYS A 108 -14.64 9.47 2.42
C LYS A 108 -15.34 8.83 1.22
N LYS A 109 -16.67 8.83 1.24
CA LYS A 109 -17.50 8.37 0.11
C LYS A 109 -17.13 9.14 -1.16
N GLY A 110 -16.99 8.42 -2.28
CA GLY A 110 -16.69 8.99 -3.58
C GLY A 110 -15.19 9.10 -3.89
N VAL A 111 -14.31 8.98 -2.89
CA VAL A 111 -12.86 8.97 -3.11
C VAL A 111 -12.44 7.67 -3.76
N GLU A 112 -11.54 7.77 -4.74
CA GLU A 112 -10.93 6.62 -5.39
C GLU A 112 -9.60 6.29 -4.71
N ILE A 113 -9.38 5.01 -4.45
CA ILE A 113 -8.20 4.53 -3.73
C ILE A 113 -7.58 3.31 -4.41
N PHE A 114 -6.27 3.21 -4.27
CA PHE A 114 -5.54 1.96 -4.43
C PHE A 114 -5.41 1.27 -3.08
N VAL A 115 -5.62 -0.03 -3.09
CA VAL A 115 -5.51 -0.90 -1.91
C VAL A 115 -4.63 -2.07 -2.28
N ARG A 116 -3.55 -2.27 -1.53
CA ARG A 116 -2.74 -3.48 -1.58
C ARG A 116 -2.93 -4.23 -0.28
N GLY A 117 -3.37 -5.48 -0.40
CA GLY A 117 -3.73 -6.25 0.78
C GLY A 117 -3.95 -7.71 0.48
N LYS A 118 -4.00 -8.50 1.54
CA LYS A 118 -4.24 -9.93 1.45
C LYS A 118 -5.73 -10.20 1.30
N VAL A 119 -6.10 -11.01 0.31
CA VAL A 119 -7.48 -11.47 0.13
C VAL A 119 -7.76 -12.57 1.16
N GLU A 120 -8.74 -12.34 2.01
CA GLU A 120 -9.15 -13.26 3.06
C GLU A 120 -10.66 -13.45 3.03
N GLN A 121 -11.13 -14.55 3.61
CA GLN A 121 -12.54 -14.81 3.76
C GLN A 121 -12.99 -14.40 5.16
N SER A 122 -14.09 -13.64 5.23
CA SER A 122 -14.66 -13.24 6.52
C SER A 122 -15.30 -14.43 7.21
N ALA A 123 -14.84 -14.76 8.42
CA ALA A 123 -15.30 -15.92 9.20
C ALA A 123 -16.83 -16.02 9.38
N PRO A 124 -17.61 -14.93 9.58
CA PRO A 124 -19.04 -15.06 9.87
C PRO A 124 -19.96 -15.21 8.66
N ARG A 125 -19.53 -14.88 7.43
CA ARG A 125 -20.42 -14.84 6.25
C ARG A 125 -19.81 -15.33 4.94
N ALA A 126 -18.62 -15.96 4.97
CA ALA A 126 -17.91 -16.43 3.79
C ALA A 126 -17.63 -15.37 2.70
N ASN A 127 -17.88 -14.09 3.00
CA ASN A 127 -17.65 -12.99 2.06
C ASN A 127 -16.16 -12.69 1.96
N LEU A 128 -15.69 -12.42 0.74
CA LEU A 128 -14.33 -11.96 0.53
C LEU A 128 -14.12 -10.57 1.14
N GLN A 129 -12.97 -10.40 1.76
CA GLN A 129 -12.49 -9.15 2.32
C GLN A 129 -11.01 -8.99 2.02
N ILE A 130 -10.54 -7.76 1.95
CA ILE A 130 -9.12 -7.45 1.78
C ILE A 130 -8.60 -6.91 3.11
N ASN A 131 -7.60 -7.57 3.66
CA ASN A 131 -6.81 -7.05 4.78
C ASN A 131 -5.75 -6.10 4.21
N CYS A 132 -5.96 -4.80 4.36
CA CYS A 132 -5.13 -3.79 3.73
C CYS A 132 -3.77 -3.66 4.44
N GLN A 133 -2.71 -3.73 3.66
CA GLN A 133 -1.33 -3.49 4.11
C GLN A 133 -0.87 -2.08 3.73
N GLU A 134 -1.17 -1.69 2.48
CA GLU A 134 -0.83 -0.38 1.92
C GLU A 134 -2.06 0.21 1.22
N TYR A 135 -2.27 1.51 1.34
CA TYR A 135 -3.32 2.21 0.61
C TYR A 135 -2.78 3.54 0.08
N GLU A 136 -3.34 3.99 -1.04
CA GLU A 136 -3.04 5.29 -1.61
C GLU A 136 -4.34 5.94 -2.11
N VAL A 137 -4.51 7.23 -1.80
CA VAL A 137 -5.67 8.00 -2.29
C VAL A 137 -5.31 8.62 -3.63
N ILE A 138 -6.10 8.31 -4.66
CA ILE A 138 -5.91 8.87 -5.99
C ILE A 138 -6.43 10.31 -5.98
N LYS A 139 -5.52 11.27 -6.09
CA LYS A 139 -5.85 12.69 -6.26
C LYS A 139 -5.51 13.12 -7.69
N GLY A 140 -6.47 13.02 -8.60
CA GLY A 140 -6.28 13.39 -10.01
C GLY A 140 -5.51 12.35 -10.83
N ALA A 141 -5.30 12.64 -12.13
CA ALA A 141 -4.79 11.70 -13.14
C ALA A 141 -3.36 11.17 -12.91
N ASP A 142 -2.62 11.73 -11.96
CA ASP A 142 -1.22 11.39 -11.65
C ASP A 142 -1.04 10.88 -10.21
N SER A 143 -1.67 9.76 -9.86
CA SER A 143 -1.22 8.98 -8.69
C SER A 143 0.11 8.29 -9.03
N ILE A 144 1.18 8.79 -8.43
CA ILE A 144 2.60 8.58 -8.76
C ILE A 144 3.06 7.11 -8.62
N SER A 145 2.29 6.24 -7.96
CA SER A 145 2.67 4.85 -7.67
C SER A 145 2.03 3.78 -8.56
N VAL A 146 1.13 4.17 -9.47
CA VAL A 146 0.45 3.22 -10.35
C VAL A 146 1.41 2.82 -11.48
N ASN A 147 1.58 1.52 -11.72
CA ASN A 147 2.48 0.94 -12.75
C ASN A 147 4.00 1.05 -12.49
N ARG A 148 4.47 0.84 -11.25
CA ARG A 148 5.92 0.65 -10.98
C ARG A 148 6.25 -0.81 -10.67
N VAL A 149 7.42 -1.26 -11.15
CA VAL A 149 8.04 -2.59 -10.93
C VAL A 149 8.74 -2.62 -9.57
#